data_AF-A0A7S0RUN6-F1
#
_entry.id   AF-A0A7S0RUN6-F1
#
_cell.length_a   1.000
_cell.length_b   1.000
_cell.length_c   1.000
_cell.angle_alpha   90.00
_cell.angle_beta   90.00
_cell.angle_gamma   90.00
#
_symmetry.space_group_name_H-M   'P 1'
#
loop_
_entity.id
_entity.type
_entity.pdbx_description
1 polymer ?
#
loop_
_entity_poly.entity_id
_entity_poly.type
_entity_poly.pdbx_seq_one_letter_code
_entity_poly.pdbx_strand_id
1 'polypeptide(L)'
;VQHMRRLVPDVGISSDFISGFCGETEEEHADTVSLLRAVQYDTAYLFAYSERSKTQASRHLVDDVPEEVKLRRLQELNATFRETLSGKSRAEEGRVHLVLVEGPAKRKGTGLC
;
A
#
# COMPACT_ATOMS: atom_id res chain seq x y z
N VAL A 1 -13.31 1.39 8.30
CA VAL A 1 -12.50 2.64 8.17
C VAL A 1 -13.25 3.89 8.61
N GLN A 2 -14.40 4.23 8.01
CA GLN A 2 -15.11 5.49 8.32
C GLN A 2 -15.46 5.66 9.81
N HIS A 3 -15.85 4.58 10.49
CA HIS A 3 -16.11 4.64 11.94
C HIS A 3 -14.87 5.05 12.75
N MET A 4 -13.70 4.51 12.43
CA MET A 4 -12.44 4.86 13.10
C MET A 4 -12.09 6.33 12.88
N ARG A 5 -12.23 6.83 11.66
CA ARG A 5 -12.01 8.26 11.33
C ARG A 5 -12.96 9.21 12.05
N ARG A 6 -14.18 8.77 12.36
CA ARG A 6 -15.11 9.58 13.18
C ARG A 6 -14.66 9.68 14.64
N LEU A 7 -14.01 8.65 15.16
CA LEU A 7 -13.54 8.60 16.56
C LEU A 7 -12.15 9.24 16.71
N VAL A 8 -11.28 9.03 15.72
CA VAL A 8 -9.90 9.53 15.67
C VAL A 8 -9.67 10.07 14.25
N PRO A 9 -9.88 11.38 14.01
CA PRO A 9 -9.80 11.99 12.68
C PRO A 9 -8.47 11.74 11.96
N ASP A 10 -7.36 11.85 12.70
CA ASP A 10 -5.99 11.71 12.18
C ASP A 10 -5.44 10.28 12.34
N VAL A 11 -6.33 9.26 12.37
CA VAL A 11 -5.88 7.86 12.52
C VAL A 11 -5.07 7.41 11.31
N GLY A 12 -3.83 7.01 11.56
CA GLY A 12 -2.98 6.37 10.57
C GLY A 12 -3.47 4.95 10.26
N ILE A 13 -3.61 4.62 8.98
CA ILE A 13 -4.05 3.29 8.54
C ILE A 13 -2.97 2.68 7.65
N SER A 14 -2.52 1.48 8.01
CA SER A 14 -1.59 0.69 7.21
C SER A 14 -2.17 -0.66 6.80
N SER A 15 -1.66 -1.24 5.70
CA SER A 15 -2.03 -2.59 5.27
C SER A 15 -1.03 -3.17 4.27
N ASP A 16 -1.12 -4.47 4.04
CA ASP A 16 -0.32 -5.22 3.08
C ASP A 16 -1.24 -5.79 2.01
N PHE A 17 -0.85 -5.70 0.74
CA PHE A 17 -1.63 -6.17 -0.39
C PHE A 17 -0.81 -7.11 -1.26
N ILE A 18 -1.48 -8.15 -1.76
CA ILE A 18 -0.95 -9.05 -2.77
C ILE A 18 -1.86 -8.89 -3.99
N SER A 19 -1.28 -8.57 -5.13
CA SER A 19 -1.95 -8.49 -6.43
C SER A 19 -1.64 -9.71 -7.27
N GLY A 20 -2.57 -10.10 -8.12
CA GLY A 20 -2.44 -11.26 -9.00
C GLY A 20 -2.44 -12.59 -8.25
N PHE A 21 -3.20 -12.67 -7.15
CA PHE A 21 -3.41 -13.92 -6.43
C PHE A 21 -4.12 -14.96 -7.32
N CYS A 22 -3.96 -16.24 -7.01
CA CYS A 22 -4.60 -17.34 -7.74
C CYS A 22 -6.11 -17.09 -7.92
N GLY A 23 -6.58 -17.09 -9.17
CA GLY A 23 -7.96 -16.84 -9.56
C GLY A 23 -8.40 -15.38 -9.59
N GLU A 24 -7.54 -14.42 -9.29
CA GLU A 24 -7.92 -13.00 -9.21
C GLU A 24 -8.38 -12.45 -10.57
N THR A 25 -9.62 -11.99 -10.60
CA THR A 25 -10.27 -11.42 -11.77
C THR A 25 -9.94 -9.94 -11.95
N GLU A 26 -10.22 -9.39 -13.14
CA GLU A 26 -10.08 -7.94 -13.39
C GLU A 26 -11.03 -7.11 -12.53
N GLU A 27 -12.22 -7.63 -12.21
CA GLU A 27 -13.20 -6.97 -11.35
C GLU A 27 -12.70 -6.88 -9.90
N GLU A 28 -12.17 -7.98 -9.35
CA GLU A 28 -11.60 -8.00 -7.99
C GLU A 28 -10.35 -7.12 -7.86
N HIS A 29 -9.52 -7.05 -8.91
CA HIS A 29 -8.40 -6.12 -8.96
C HIS A 29 -8.88 -4.67 -9.00
N ALA A 30 -9.91 -4.36 -9.80
CA ALA A 30 -10.52 -3.02 -9.83
C ALA A 30 -11.13 -2.64 -8.47
N ASP A 31 -11.76 -3.58 -7.78
CA ASP A 31 -12.26 -3.39 -6.42
C ASP A 31 -11.11 -3.07 -5.45
N THR A 32 -9.97 -3.76 -5.57
CA THR A 32 -8.77 -3.48 -4.76
C THR A 32 -8.23 -2.07 -5.02
N VAL A 33 -8.17 -1.64 -6.28
CA VAL A 33 -7.82 -0.26 -6.65
C VAL A 33 -8.81 0.74 -6.04
N SER A 34 -10.11 0.45 -6.10
CA SER A 34 -11.15 1.30 -5.51
C SER A 34 -11.00 1.42 -3.99
N LEU A 35 -10.63 0.32 -3.32
CA LEU A 35 -10.40 0.26 -1.88
C LEU A 35 -9.22 1.14 -1.47
N LEU A 36 -8.10 1.08 -2.21
CA LEU A 36 -6.96 1.98 -2.01
C LEU A 36 -7.36 3.46 -2.09
N ARG A 37 -8.18 3.82 -3.09
CA ARG A 37 -8.70 5.19 -3.26
C ARG A 37 -9.65 5.60 -2.13
N ALA A 38 -10.55 4.73 -1.72
CA ALA A 38 -11.54 5.02 -0.68
C ALA A 38 -10.91 5.10 0.72
N VAL A 39 -9.95 4.22 1.00
CA VAL A 39 -9.31 4.15 2.31
C VAL A 39 -8.17 5.15 2.43
N GLN A 40 -7.40 5.46 1.38
CA GLN A 40 -6.26 6.41 1.47
C GLN A 40 -5.29 6.07 2.62
N TYR A 41 -4.67 4.89 2.51
CA TYR A 41 -3.71 4.38 3.46
C TYR A 41 -2.50 5.31 3.65
N ASP A 42 -1.96 5.35 4.86
CA ASP A 42 -0.73 6.09 5.20
C ASP A 42 0.52 5.28 4.82
N THR A 43 0.43 3.96 5.00
CA THR A 43 1.49 3.01 4.63
C THR A 43 0.86 1.80 3.97
N ALA A 44 1.35 1.41 2.80
CA ALA A 44 0.92 0.19 2.14
C ALA A 44 2.13 -0.58 1.60
N TYR A 45 2.27 -1.85 1.95
CA TYR A 45 3.22 -2.74 1.29
C TYR A 45 2.50 -3.51 0.19
N LEU A 46 2.95 -3.36 -1.05
CA LEU A 46 2.30 -3.91 -2.23
C LEU A 46 3.22 -4.95 -2.87
N PHE A 47 2.70 -6.15 -3.08
CA PHE A 47 3.44 -7.26 -3.67
C PHE A 47 2.67 -7.87 -4.85
N ALA A 48 3.39 -8.38 -5.85
CA ALA A 48 2.84 -9.34 -6.78
C ALA A 48 2.84 -10.72 -6.10
N TYR A 49 1.81 -11.54 -6.36
CA TYR A 49 1.77 -12.89 -5.85
C TYR A 49 2.96 -13.69 -6.35
N SER A 50 3.63 -14.36 -5.42
CA SER A 50 4.64 -15.37 -5.70
C SER A 50 4.31 -16.59 -4.87
N GLU A 51 4.33 -17.75 -5.50
CA GLU A 51 4.08 -18.99 -4.80
C GLU A 51 5.15 -19.20 -3.71
N ARG A 52 4.70 -19.61 -2.53
CA ARG A 52 5.59 -20.04 -1.45
C ARG A 52 5.25 -21.46 -1.05
N SER A 53 6.27 -22.31 -1.04
CA SER A 53 6.13 -23.70 -0.61
C SER A 53 5.51 -23.77 0.80
N LYS A 54 4.73 -24.82 1.03
CA LYS A 54 4.04 -25.12 2.31
C LYS A 54 2.89 -24.16 2.68
N THR A 55 2.43 -23.32 1.76
CA THR A 55 1.20 -22.52 1.95
C THR A 55 -0.05 -23.28 1.52
N GLN A 56 -1.23 -22.89 2.01
CA GLN A 56 -2.50 -23.46 1.53
C GLN A 56 -2.70 -23.18 0.03
N ALA A 57 -2.34 -21.97 -0.42
CA ALA A 57 -2.38 -21.61 -1.83
C ALA A 57 -1.55 -22.60 -2.68
N SER A 58 -0.29 -22.87 -2.30
CA SER A 58 0.57 -23.84 -3.02
C SER A 58 0.05 -25.29 -3.04
N ARG A 59 -0.90 -25.64 -2.16
CA ARG A 59 -1.44 -27.00 -2.06
C ARG A 59 -2.77 -27.18 -2.78
N HIS A 60 -3.54 -26.12 -2.92
CA HIS A 60 -4.95 -26.21 -3.27
C HIS A 60 -5.38 -25.27 -4.41
N LEU A 61 -4.54 -24.30 -4.78
CA LEU A 61 -4.85 -23.32 -5.82
C LEU A 61 -3.90 -23.48 -7.00
N VAL A 62 -4.39 -23.17 -8.18
CA VAL A 62 -3.58 -23.08 -9.39
C VAL A 62 -3.20 -21.62 -9.57
N ASP A 63 -1.91 -21.35 -9.76
CA ASP A 63 -1.42 -20.02 -10.14
C ASP A 63 -1.70 -19.79 -11.63
N ASP A 64 -2.90 -19.29 -11.91
CA ASP A 64 -3.47 -19.10 -13.23
C ASP A 64 -3.39 -17.65 -13.74
N VAL A 65 -2.87 -16.74 -12.92
CA VAL A 65 -2.64 -15.34 -13.31
C VAL A 65 -1.25 -15.23 -13.94
N PRO A 66 -1.13 -14.78 -15.20
CA PRO A 66 0.17 -14.60 -15.85
C PRO A 66 1.05 -13.57 -15.14
N GLU A 67 2.36 -13.79 -15.11
CA GLU A 67 3.33 -12.92 -14.42
C GLU A 67 3.23 -11.46 -14.89
N GLU A 68 3.05 -11.24 -16.19
CA GLU A 68 2.86 -9.91 -16.76
C GLU A 68 1.61 -9.20 -16.23
N VAL A 69 0.54 -9.94 -15.96
CA VAL A 69 -0.70 -9.41 -15.36
C VAL A 69 -0.44 -9.06 -13.90
N LYS A 70 0.24 -9.92 -13.13
CA LYS A 70 0.61 -9.63 -11.74
C LYS A 70 1.44 -8.34 -11.63
N LEU A 71 2.44 -8.18 -12.50
CA LEU A 71 3.30 -7.01 -12.52
C LEU A 71 2.55 -5.74 -12.93
N ARG A 72 1.67 -5.82 -13.96
CA ARG A 72 0.81 -4.70 -14.35
C ARG A 72 -0.09 -4.27 -13.20
N ARG A 73 -0.77 -5.22 -12.56
CA ARG A 73 -1.64 -4.97 -11.40
C ARG A 73 -0.88 -4.34 -10.24
N LEU A 74 0.30 -4.87 -9.90
CA LEU A 74 1.18 -4.28 -8.89
C LEU A 74 1.53 -2.82 -9.22
N GLN A 75 1.85 -2.51 -10.47
CA GLN A 75 2.15 -1.14 -10.90
C GLN A 75 0.94 -0.22 -10.74
N GLU A 76 -0.26 -0.67 -11.07
CA GLU A 76 -1.51 0.08 -10.88
C GLU A 76 -1.81 0.35 -9.40
N LEU A 77 -1.62 -0.64 -8.53
CA LEU A 77 -1.77 -0.45 -7.08
C LEU A 77 -0.74 0.56 -6.57
N ASN A 78 0.52 0.47 -7.01
CA ASN A 78 1.58 1.41 -6.62
C ASN A 78 1.27 2.84 -7.07
N ALA A 79 0.80 3.02 -8.31
CA ALA A 79 0.42 4.32 -8.84
C ALA A 79 -0.74 4.93 -8.03
N THR A 80 -1.78 4.13 -7.78
CA THR A 80 -2.94 4.55 -6.98
C THR A 80 -2.56 4.93 -5.55
N PHE A 81 -1.74 4.11 -4.90
CA PHE A 81 -1.24 4.42 -3.56
C PHE A 81 -0.46 5.75 -3.54
N ARG A 82 0.49 5.94 -4.47
CA ARG A 82 1.28 7.19 -4.57
C ARG A 82 0.43 8.41 -4.82
N GLU A 83 -0.59 8.30 -5.68
CA GLU A 83 -1.55 9.38 -5.94
C GLU A 83 -2.26 9.80 -4.65
N THR A 84 -2.82 8.83 -3.91
CA THR A 84 -3.51 9.13 -2.64
C THR A 84 -2.57 9.67 -1.57
N LEU A 85 -1.36 9.13 -1.44
CA LEU A 85 -0.35 9.56 -0.48
C LEU A 85 0.14 10.97 -0.78
N SER A 86 0.34 11.33 -2.05
CA SER A 86 0.72 12.69 -2.44
C SER A 86 -0.33 13.72 -2.02
N GLY A 87 -1.61 13.40 -2.19
CA GLY A 87 -2.71 14.25 -1.71
C GLY A 87 -2.68 14.46 -0.19
N LYS A 88 -2.43 13.40 0.59
CA LYS A 88 -2.31 13.49 2.05
C LYS A 88 -1.07 14.26 2.49
N SER A 89 0.09 13.97 1.90
CA SER A 89 1.35 14.65 2.22
C SER A 89 1.25 16.17 2.03
N ARG A 90 0.58 16.61 0.98
CA ARG A 90 0.34 18.04 0.73
C ARG A 90 -0.51 18.70 1.83
N ALA A 91 -1.42 17.96 2.45
CA ALA A 91 -2.22 18.47 3.57
C ALA A 91 -1.41 18.64 4.87
N GLU A 92 -0.23 18.02 4.96
CA GLU A 92 0.67 18.16 6.10
C GLU A 92 1.61 19.36 5.97
N GLU A 93 1.71 19.99 4.80
CA GLU A 93 2.54 21.17 4.58
C GLU A 93 2.14 22.32 5.51
N GLY A 94 3.09 22.83 6.29
CA GLY A 94 2.89 23.92 7.25
C GLY A 94 2.33 23.49 8.61
N ARG A 95 2.04 22.19 8.83
CA ARG A 95 1.67 21.67 10.14
C ARG A 95 2.90 21.46 11.02
N VAL A 96 2.70 21.60 12.33
CA VAL A 96 3.72 21.30 13.35
C VAL A 96 3.51 19.88 13.85
N HIS A 97 4.56 19.07 13.81
CA HIS A 97 4.54 17.67 14.26
C HIS A 97 5.45 17.46 15.46
N LEU A 98 5.04 16.55 16.34
CA LEU A 98 5.95 15.97 17.34
C LEU A 98 6.88 14.99 16.63
N VAL A 99 8.18 15.17 16.82
CA VAL A 99 9.23 14.36 16.17
C VAL A 99 10.08 13.65 17.20
N LEU A 100 10.51 12.44 16.88
CA LEU A 100 11.51 11.69 17.64
C LEU A 100 12.87 11.84 16.94
N VAL A 101 13.87 12.39 17.63
CA VAL A 101 15.23 12.51 17.11
C VAL A 101 16.01 11.24 17.45
N GLU A 102 16.32 10.42 16.44
CA GLU A 102 17.00 9.13 16.63
C GLU A 102 18.55 9.22 16.57
N GLY A 103 19.09 10.31 16.03
CA GLY A 103 20.54 10.52 15.91
C GLY A 103 20.93 11.41 14.73
N PRO A 104 22.23 11.65 14.50
CA PRO A 104 22.72 12.42 13.36
C PRO A 104 22.56 11.67 12.03
N ALA A 105 22.54 12.40 10.90
CA ALA A 105 22.53 11.80 9.56
C ALA A 105 23.60 10.73 9.38
N LYS A 106 23.22 9.62 8.74
CA LYS A 106 24.19 8.65 8.19
C LYS A 106 24.89 9.16 6.92
N ARG A 107 24.27 10.08 6.17
CA ARG A 107 24.84 10.69 4.96
C ARG A 107 25.08 12.17 5.21
N LYS A 108 26.33 12.63 5.04
CA LYS A 108 26.67 14.06 5.07
C LYS A 108 26.04 14.75 3.85
N GLY A 109 24.99 15.54 4.06
CA GLY A 109 24.28 16.32 3.05
C GLY A 109 23.44 17.42 3.72
N THR A 110 22.93 18.38 2.95
CA THR A 110 22.21 19.58 3.43
C THR A 110 20.78 19.34 3.92
N GLY A 111 20.43 18.10 4.30
CA GLY A 111 19.12 17.76 4.86
C GLY A 111 19.09 17.91 6.38
N LEU A 112 17.90 18.18 6.94
CA LEU A 112 17.65 18.21 8.37
C LEU A 112 17.98 16.82 8.97
N CYS A 113 18.93 16.82 9.91
CA CYS A 113 19.57 15.70 10.60
C CYS A 113 20.78 15.10 9.89
#